data_AF-A0A937P2U4-F1
#
_entry.id   AF-A0A937P2U4-F1
#
_cell.length_a   1.000
_cell.length_b   1.000
_cell.length_c   1.000
_cell.angle_alpha   90.00
_cell.angle_beta   90.00
_cell.angle_gamma   90.00
#
_symmetry.space_group_name_H-M   'P 1'
#
loop_
_entity.id
_entity.type
_entity.pdbx_description
1 polymer ?
#
loop_
_entity_poly.entity_id
_entity_poly.type
_entity_poly.pdbx_seq_one_letter_code
_entity_poly.pdbx_strand_id
1 'polypeptide(L)' 'MSYRKRLLVEEKVVIEIKTVEALNDVHTAQVLTYLKLGNYKPGLLLNFQVAVLKNGIKRLIN' A
#
# COMPACT_ATOMS: atom_id res chain seq x y z
N MET A 1 -3.16 -5.79 -18.23
CA MET A 1 -2.04 -6.32 -17.41
C MET A 1 -1.89 -5.44 -16.17
N SER A 2 -2.09 -5.98 -14.97
CA SER A 2 -1.91 -5.20 -13.73
C SER A 2 -0.45 -5.28 -13.30
N TYR A 3 0.29 -4.20 -13.53
CA TYR A 3 1.68 -4.07 -13.07
C TYR A 3 1.67 -3.75 -11.56
N ARG A 4 1.65 -4.79 -10.72
CA ARG A 4 1.70 -4.61 -9.25
C ARG A 4 3.14 -4.46 -8.78
N LYS A 5 3.64 -3.22 -8.75
CA LYS A 5 4.88 -2.89 -8.05
C LYS A 5 4.61 -2.80 -6.55
N ARG A 6 5.23 -3.71 -5.82
CA ARG A 6 5.36 -3.67 -4.37
C ARG A 6 6.82 -3.58 -4.02
N LEU A 7 7.14 -2.75 -3.04
CA LEU A 7 8.48 -2.58 -2.52
C LEU A 7 8.48 -3.01 -1.06
N LEU A 8 9.39 -3.91 -0.70
CA LEU A 8 9.71 -4.21 0.68
C LEU A 8 10.97 -3.45 1.03
N VAL A 9 10.89 -2.57 2.03
CA VAL A 9 12.04 -1.77 2.50
C VAL A 9 12.54 -2.37 3.80
N GLU A 10 13.83 -2.68 3.87
CA GLU A 10 14.52 -3.15 5.10
C GLU A 10 13.86 -4.37 5.76
N GLU A 11 13.14 -5.20 4.97
CA GLU A 11 12.30 -6.31 5.47
C GLU A 11 11.31 -5.91 6.58
N LYS A 12 10.95 -4.63 6.65
CA LYS A 12 10.17 -4.06 7.76
C LYS A 12 8.92 -3.34 7.29
N VAL A 13 8.97 -2.72 6.10
CA VAL A 13 7.87 -1.88 5.60
C VAL A 13 7.44 -2.36 4.22
N VAL A 14 6.15 -2.71 4.09
CA VAL A 14 5.54 -3.02 2.79
C VAL A 14 4.98 -1.75 2.18
N ILE A 15 5.41 -1.40 0.97
CA ILE A 15 4.91 -0.26 0.21
C ILE A 15 4.19 -0.77 -1.05
N GLU A 16 2.95 -0.36 -1.23
CA GLU A 16 2.16 -0.62 -2.43
C GLU A 16 1.73 0.69 -3.10
N ILE A 17 1.95 0.76 -4.40
CA ILE A 17 1.67 1.95 -5.22
C ILE A 17 0.45 1.69 -6.11
N LYS A 18 -0.45 2.67 -6.19
CA LYS A 18 -1.65 2.69 -7.03
C LYS A 18 -1.75 4.01 -7.78
N THR A 19 -2.45 3.96 -8.92
CA THR A 19 -2.89 5.13 -9.69
C THR A 19 -4.35 4.92 -10.01
N VAL A 20 -5.23 5.23 -9.05
CA VAL A 20 -6.67 4.97 -9.09
C VAL A 20 -7.44 6.18 -8.58
N GLU A 21 -8.65 6.42 -9.05
CA GLU A 21 -9.44 7.59 -8.61
C GLU A 21 -9.62 7.64 -7.08
N ALA A 22 -9.86 6.49 -6.44
CA ALA A 22 -9.95 6.38 -5.00
C ALA A 22 -9.40 5.06 -4.47
N LEU A 23 -8.82 5.09 -3.27
CA LEU A 23 -8.50 3.87 -2.53
C LEU A 23 -9.79 3.28 -1.93
N ASN A 24 -9.92 1.96 -1.98
CA ASN A 24 -11.05 1.24 -1.40
C ASN A 24 -10.56 0.15 -0.43
N ASP A 25 -11.51 -0.55 0.18
CA ASP A 25 -11.22 -1.58 1.18
C ASP A 25 -10.50 -2.78 0.58
N VAL A 26 -10.71 -3.09 -0.70
CA VAL A 26 -9.97 -4.15 -1.39
C VAL A 26 -8.48 -3.83 -1.45
N HIS A 27 -8.10 -2.58 -1.75
CA HIS A 27 -6.70 -2.16 -1.73
C HIS A 27 -6.09 -2.27 -0.34
N THR A 28 -6.86 -1.96 0.70
CA THR A 28 -6.42 -2.07 2.10
C THR A 28 -6.24 -3.52 2.53
N ALA A 29 -7.24 -4.36 2.27
CA ALA A 29 -7.22 -5.79 2.56
C ALA A 29 -6.06 -6.49 1.85
N GLN A 30 -5.76 -6.09 0.60
CA GLN A 30 -4.58 -6.58 -0.11
C GLN A 30 -3.31 -6.32 0.71
N VAL A 31 -3.00 -5.08 1.09
CA VAL A 31 -1.77 -4.79 1.86
C VAL A 31 -1.75 -5.53 3.21
N LEU A 32 -2.87 -5.54 3.94
CA LEU A 32 -2.97 -6.23 5.24
C LEU A 32 -2.67 -7.73 5.14
N THR A 33 -3.13 -8.40 4.09
CA THR A 33 -2.80 -9.82 3.86
C THR A 33 -1.30 -10.03 3.69
N TYR A 34 -0.59 -9.15 3.01
CA TYR A 34 0.87 -9.26 2.87
C TYR A 34 1.61 -8.95 4.17
N LEU A 35 1.15 -7.97 4.94
CA LEU A 35 1.71 -7.70 6.27
C LEU A 35 1.61 -8.94 7.15
N LYS A 36 0.45 -9.61 7.16
CA LYS A 36 0.23 -10.86 7.90
C LYS A 36 1.13 -12.01 7.42
N LEU A 37 1.16 -12.26 6.12
CA LEU A 37 1.94 -13.38 5.54
C LEU A 37 3.45 -13.20 5.70
N GLY A 38 3.94 -11.97 5.64
CA GLY A 38 5.35 -11.64 5.79
C GLY A 38 5.79 -11.26 7.21
N ASN A 39 4.88 -11.33 8.19
CA ASN A 39 5.11 -10.89 9.57
C ASN A 39 5.66 -9.45 9.68
N TYR A 40 5.21 -8.57 8.78
CA TYR A 40 5.59 -7.15 8.75
C TYR A 40 4.57 -6.31 9.53
N LYS A 41 5.03 -5.27 10.23
CA LYS A 41 4.17 -4.44 11.09
C LYS A 41 3.58 -3.22 10.36
N PRO A 42 4.40 -2.29 9.80
CA PRO A 42 3.88 -1.18 9.02
C PRO A 42 3.75 -1.47 7.52
N GLY A 43 2.65 -1.00 6.94
CA GLY A 43 2.44 -0.89 5.50
C GLY A 43 2.10 0.53 5.06
N LEU A 44 2.45 0.86 3.82
CA LEU A 44 2.10 2.12 3.15
C LEU A 44 1.40 1.81 1.84
N LEU A 45 0.19 2.35 1.68
CA LEU A 45 -0.57 2.34 0.45
C LEU A 45 -0.55 3.76 -0.14
N LEU A 46 0.07 3.93 -1.30
CA LEU A 46 0.28 5.21 -1.95
C LEU A 46 -0.58 5.30 -3.21
N ASN A 47 -1.47 6.28 -3.27
CA ASN A 47 -2.19 6.65 -4.49
C ASN A 47 -1.53 7.88 -5.13
N PHE A 48 -1.08 7.74 -6.37
CA PHE A 48 -0.48 8.83 -7.15
C PHE A 48 -1.48 9.59 -8.02
N GLN A 49 -2.73 9.11 -8.13
CA GLN A 49 -3.81 9.81 -8.83
C GLN A 49 -4.45 10.87 -7.91
N VAL A 50 -3.63 11.76 -7.36
CA VAL A 50 -4.05 12.87 -6.48
C VAL A 50 -3.21 14.09 -6.76
N ALA A 51 -3.79 15.29 -6.62
CA ALA A 51 -3.05 16.54 -6.83
C ALA A 51 -1.92 16.75 -5.81
N VAL A 52 -2.10 16.27 -4.58
CA VAL A 52 -1.12 16.35 -3.49
C VAL A 52 -0.88 14.95 -2.95
N LEU A 53 0.34 14.42 -3.12
CA LEU A 53 0.67 13.03 -2.76
C LEU A 53 0.34 12.69 -1.31
N LYS A 54 0.51 13.65 -0.38
CA LYS A 54 0.16 13.48 1.04
C LYS A 54 -1.28 12.99 1.25
N ASN A 55 -2.21 13.38 0.38
CA ASN A 55 -3.62 12.98 0.46
C ASN A 55 -3.87 11.57 -0.09
N GLY A 56 -2.92 11.03 -0.85
CA GLY A 56 -2.94 9.65 -1.38
C GLY A 56 -2.24 8.64 -0.49
N ILE A 57 -1.66 9.05 0.65
CA ILE A 57 -0.94 8.15 1.56
C ILE A 57 -1.90 7.57 2.59
N LYS A 58 -1.98 6.24 2.66
CA LYS A 58 -2.67 5.51 3.73
C LYS A 58 -1.67 4.60 4.44
N ARG A 59 -1.43 4.87 5.73
CA ARG A 59 -0.63 4.00 6.61
C ARG A 59 -1.51 2.88 7.15
N LEU A 60 -1.00 1.66 7.12
CA LEU A 60 -1.65 0.46 7.60
C LEU A 60 -0.76 -0.20 8.65
N ILE A 61 -1.38 -0.73 9.71
CA ILE A 61 -0.70 -1.43 10.80
C ILE A 61 -1.48 -2.73 11.02
N ASN A 62 -0.77 -3.86 11.07
CA ASN A 62 -1.31 -5.17 11.41
C ASN A 62 -1.22 -5.42 12.92
#